data_AF-A0A2N2WPJ6-F1
#
_entry.id   AF-A0A2N2WPJ6-F1
#
_cell.length_a   1.000
_cell.length_b   1.000
_cell.length_c   1.000
_cell.angle_alpha   90.00
_cell.angle_beta   90.00
_cell.angle_gamma   90.00
#
_symmetry.space_group_name_H-M   'P 1'
#
loop_
_entity.id
_entity.type
_entity.pdbx_description
1 polymer ?
#
loop_
_entity_poly.entity_id
_entity_poly.type
_entity_poly.pdbx_seq_one_letter_code
_entity_poly.pdbx_strand_id
1 'polypeptide(L)'
;MDNLKQLIENNREIFENEELPVGHKERFLKRVLADKVVVRDYLRVALYLCAASVVAFLILTPFILKDSVENGCPDGLADYKSVLKSRSSEVYLMADRLDSYNKDIVINTLDELVNEAIPFEDQLPMELDKITKSQLSQQYYCPKINGVEKLRGYVSQLLN
;
A
#
# COMPACT_ATOMS: atom_id res chain seq x y z
N MET A 1 -21.50 43.10 -32.63
CA MET A 1 -22.16 41.96 -33.29
C MET A 1 -23.23 42.42 -34.30
N ASP A 2 -23.59 43.71 -34.33
CA ASP A 2 -24.70 44.22 -35.17
C ASP A 2 -24.41 44.19 -36.68
N ASN A 3 -23.16 44.35 -37.08
CA ASN A 3 -22.79 44.41 -38.50
C ASN A 3 -22.97 43.06 -39.21
N LEU A 4 -22.74 41.95 -38.50
CA LEU A 4 -22.87 40.59 -39.05
C LEU A 4 -24.34 40.15 -39.07
N LYS A 5 -25.10 40.55 -38.05
CA LYS A 5 -26.54 40.29 -37.97
C LYS A 5 -27.30 41.02 -39.08
N GLN A 6 -27.00 42.30 -39.33
CA GLN A 6 -27.57 43.07 -40.44
C GLN A 6 -27.19 42.48 -41.81
N LEU A 7 -25.96 41.97 -41.97
CA LEU A 7 -25.53 41.35 -43.22
C LEU A 7 -26.27 40.05 -43.51
N ILE A 8 -26.55 39.24 -42.47
CA ILE A 8 -27.36 38.02 -42.59
C ILE A 8 -28.83 38.36 -42.85
N GLU A 9 -29.41 39.34 -42.14
CA GLU A 9 -30.81 39.75 -42.35
C GLU A 9 -31.05 40.33 -43.75
N ASN A 10 -30.12 41.16 -44.25
CA ASN A 10 -30.25 41.80 -45.57
C ASN A 10 -30.01 40.83 -46.75
N ASN A 11 -29.40 39.67 -46.50
CA ASN A 11 -29.10 38.66 -47.53
C ASN A 11 -29.77 37.32 -47.22
N ARG A 12 -30.80 37.31 -46.37
CA ARG A 12 -31.44 36.11 -45.83
C ARG A 12 -31.95 35.17 -46.92
N GLU A 13 -32.48 35.73 -48.01
CA GLU A 13 -33.00 34.96 -49.13
C GLU A 13 -31.94 34.11 -49.84
N ILE A 14 -30.66 34.51 -49.80
CA ILE A 14 -29.54 33.75 -50.37
C ILE A 14 -29.25 32.51 -49.52
N PHE A 15 -29.48 32.57 -48.21
CA PHE A 15 -29.21 31.47 -47.29
C PHE A 15 -30.39 30.49 -47.16
N GLU A 16 -31.63 30.97 -47.33
CA GLU A 16 -32.84 30.14 -47.12
C GLU A 16 -33.32 29.44 -48.41
N ASN A 17 -32.99 29.95 -49.60
CA ASN A 17 -33.50 29.43 -50.87
C ASN A 17 -32.49 28.60 -51.68
N GLU A 18 -31.25 28.46 -51.22
CA GLU A 18 -30.29 27.56 -51.86
C GLU A 18 -30.58 26.11 -51.48
N GLU A 19 -30.80 25.26 -52.49
CA GLU A 19 -30.92 23.82 -52.26
C GLU A 19 -29.61 23.29 -51.66
N LEU A 20 -29.72 22.61 -50.52
CA LEU A 20 -28.56 22.03 -49.85
C LEU A 20 -27.78 21.13 -50.82
N PRO A 21 -26.44 21.22 -50.84
CA PRO A 21 -25.62 20.45 -51.77
C PRO A 21 -25.90 18.95 -51.61
N VAL A 22 -26.06 18.26 -52.74
CA VAL A 22 -26.45 16.85 -52.77
C VAL A 22 -25.55 16.01 -51.85
N GLY A 23 -26.20 15.20 -51.01
CA GLY A 23 -25.56 14.34 -50.02
C GLY A 23 -25.06 15.02 -48.74
N HIS A 24 -25.46 16.28 -48.48
CA HIS A 24 -25.18 16.96 -47.21
C HIS A 24 -25.71 16.15 -46.00
N LYS A 25 -26.92 15.59 -46.11
CA LYS A 25 -27.54 14.77 -45.06
C LYS A 25 -26.73 13.51 -44.75
N GLU A 26 -26.26 12.79 -45.78
CA GLU A 26 -25.45 11.59 -45.56
C GLU A 26 -24.09 11.94 -44.93
N ARG A 27 -23.44 13.03 -45.38
CA ARG A 27 -22.17 13.50 -44.79
C ARG A 27 -22.34 13.89 -43.32
N PHE A 28 -23.41 14.61 -42.99
CA PHE A 28 -23.72 14.99 -41.61
C PHE A 28 -23.97 13.76 -40.73
N LEU A 29 -24.84 12.84 -41.17
CA LEU A 29 -25.14 11.61 -40.41
C LEU A 29 -23.89 10.74 -40.23
N LYS A 30 -23.05 10.61 -41.26
CA LYS A 30 -21.78 9.86 -41.18
C LYS A 30 -20.85 10.46 -40.13
N ARG A 31 -20.77 11.79 -40.02
CA ARG A 31 -19.96 12.49 -39.00
C ARG A 31 -20.51 12.27 -37.60
N VAL A 32 -21.82 12.43 -37.40
CA VAL A 32 -22.48 12.19 -36.10
C VAL A 32 -22.32 10.74 -35.63
N LEU A 33 -22.41 9.78 -36.55
CA LEU A 33 -22.20 8.37 -36.22
C LEU A 33 -20.73 8.06 -35.92
N ALA A 34 -19.78 8.66 -36.66
CA ALA A 34 -18.35 8.52 -36.39
C ALA A 34 -17.98 9.07 -35.01
N ASP A 35 -18.48 10.24 -34.63
CA ASP A 35 -18.22 10.84 -33.32
C ASP A 35 -18.71 9.93 -32.17
N LYS A 36 -19.88 9.29 -32.33
CA LYS A 36 -20.40 8.32 -31.36
C LYS A 36 -19.54 7.06 -31.24
N VAL A 37 -18.96 6.59 -32.34
CA VAL A 37 -18.05 5.43 -32.34
C VAL A 37 -16.74 5.78 -31.61
N VAL A 38 -16.16 6.94 -31.91
CA VAL A 38 -14.93 7.42 -31.25
C VAL A 38 -15.13 7.57 -29.74
N VAL A 39 -16.24 8.16 -29.31
CA VAL A 39 -16.56 8.31 -27.87
C VAL A 39 -16.74 6.95 -27.19
N ARG A 40 -17.42 6.00 -27.85
CA ARG A 40 -17.64 4.66 -27.30
C ARG A 40 -16.34 3.87 -27.17
N ASP A 41 -15.46 3.97 -28.16
CA ASP A 41 -14.19 3.24 -28.16
C ASP A 41 -13.24 3.83 -27.11
N TYR A 42 -13.21 5.16 -26.95
CA TYR A 42 -12.52 5.82 -25.84
C TYR A 42 -13.04 5.35 -24.48
N LEU A 43 -14.37 5.28 -24.29
CA LEU A 43 -14.97 4.85 -23.03
C LEU A 43 -14.61 3.39 -22.69
N ARG A 44 -14.57 2.50 -23.69
CA ARG A 44 -14.13 1.12 -23.52
C ARG A 44 -12.66 1.03 -23.12
N VAL A 45 -11.78 1.76 -23.81
CA VAL A 45 -10.35 1.80 -23.47
C VAL A 45 -10.13 2.34 -22.06
N ALA A 46 -10.85 3.40 -21.67
CA ALA A 46 -10.82 3.94 -20.32
C ALA A 46 -11.27 2.90 -19.27
N LEU A 47 -12.35 2.16 -19.53
CA LEU A 47 -12.82 1.09 -18.65
C LEU A 47 -11.80 -0.04 -18.52
N TYR A 48 -11.17 -0.47 -19.61
CA TYR A 48 -10.12 -1.50 -19.56
C TYR A 48 -8.88 -1.02 -18.80
N LEU A 49 -8.47 0.24 -18.95
CA LEU A 49 -7.36 0.83 -18.19
C LEU A 49 -7.66 0.90 -16.69
N CYS A 50 -8.88 1.31 -16.31
CA CYS A 50 -9.32 1.30 -14.91
C CYS A 50 -9.38 -0.12 -14.33
N ALA A 51 -9.87 -1.10 -15.08
CA ALA A 51 -9.88 -2.49 -14.62
C ALA A 51 -8.46 -3.05 -14.46
N ALA A 52 -7.56 -2.76 -15.42
CA ALA A 52 -6.17 -3.17 -15.36
C ALA A 52 -5.42 -2.53 -14.19
N SER A 53 -5.69 -1.26 -13.86
CA SER A 53 -5.05 -0.58 -12.72
C SER A 53 -5.47 -1.20 -11.39
N VAL A 54 -6.74 -1.57 -11.21
CA VAL A 54 -7.22 -2.25 -9.99
C VAL A 54 -6.54 -3.62 -9.83
N VAL A 55 -6.45 -4.41 -10.89
CA VAL A 55 -5.75 -5.71 -10.86
C VAL A 55 -4.26 -5.54 -10.57
N ALA A 56 -3.61 -4.57 -11.20
CA ALA A 56 -2.21 -4.25 -10.93
C ALA A 56 -1.99 -3.81 -9.48
N PHE A 57 -2.88 -2.99 -8.92
CA PHE A 57 -2.83 -2.63 -7.49
C PHE A 57 -2.98 -3.86 -6.59
N LEU A 58 -3.96 -4.74 -6.83
CA LEU A 58 -4.13 -5.95 -6.01
C LEU A 58 -2.92 -6.90 -6.07
N ILE A 59 -2.20 -6.95 -7.20
CA ILE A 59 -1.01 -7.80 -7.34
C ILE A 59 0.24 -7.11 -6.79
N LEU A 60 0.42 -5.81 -6.99
CA LEU A 60 1.62 -5.07 -6.59
C LEU A 60 1.58 -4.61 -5.13
N THR A 61 0.40 -4.35 -4.56
CA THR A 61 0.25 -3.95 -3.15
C THR A 61 0.90 -4.91 -2.16
N PRO A 62 0.78 -6.25 -2.25
CA PRO A 62 1.47 -7.15 -1.34
C PRO A 62 2.99 -7.22 -1.54
N PHE A 63 3.54 -6.68 -2.63
CA PHE A 63 5.00 -6.57 -2.81
C PHE A 63 5.52 -5.22 -2.31
N ILE A 64 4.86 -4.11 -2.66
CA ILE A 64 5.29 -2.76 -2.28
C ILE A 64 5.05 -2.49 -0.78
N LEU A 65 3.93 -2.98 -0.21
CA LEU A 65 3.65 -2.84 1.22
C LEU A 65 4.41 -3.84 2.09
N LYS A 66 5.03 -4.86 1.50
CA LYS A 66 5.87 -5.81 2.24
C LYS A 66 7.24 -5.23 2.61
N ASP A 67 7.65 -4.15 1.94
CA ASP A 67 8.98 -3.53 2.11
C ASP A 67 9.03 -2.31 3.06
N SER A 68 7.98 -2.02 3.84
CA SER A 68 8.07 -0.98 4.89
C SER A 68 8.10 -1.52 6.31
N VAL A 69 8.32 -2.82 6.47
CA VAL A 69 8.83 -3.34 7.73
C VAL A 69 10.00 -4.28 7.47
N GLU A 70 11.13 -3.66 7.11
CA GLU A 70 12.48 -4.15 7.44
C GLU A 70 12.60 -4.22 8.98
N ASN A 71 11.79 -5.10 9.56
CA ASN A 71 11.78 -5.48 10.95
C ASN A 71 13.04 -6.28 11.18
N GLY A 72 13.80 -5.97 12.24
CA GLY A 72 15.03 -6.65 12.63
C GLY A 72 14.89 -8.15 12.98
N CYS A 73 13.86 -8.83 12.48
CA CYS A 73 13.72 -10.27 12.54
C CYS A 73 14.54 -10.91 11.41
N PRO A 74 15.48 -11.80 11.74
CA PRO A 74 16.34 -12.44 10.75
C PRO A 74 15.57 -13.47 9.89
N ASP A 75 16.05 -13.71 8.68
CA ASP A 75 15.41 -14.63 7.74
C ASP A 75 15.45 -16.10 8.20
N GLY A 76 14.37 -16.83 7.87
CA GLY A 76 13.88 -18.17 8.24
C GLY A 76 14.74 -19.23 8.96
N LEU A 77 16.07 -19.18 8.91
CA LEU A 77 16.95 -20.17 9.54
C LEU A 77 17.81 -19.62 10.70
N ALA A 78 17.53 -18.40 11.14
CA ALA A 78 18.30 -17.76 12.19
C ALA A 78 17.86 -18.17 13.60
N ASP A 79 18.80 -18.07 14.54
CA ASP A 79 18.54 -18.27 15.97
C ASP A 79 17.79 -17.05 16.53
N TYR A 80 16.47 -17.07 16.42
CA TYR A 80 15.59 -15.99 16.88
C TYR A 80 15.75 -15.69 18.38
N LYS A 81 16.01 -16.70 19.20
CA LYS A 81 16.21 -16.56 20.65
C LYS A 81 17.47 -15.77 20.96
N SER A 82 18.56 -16.03 20.24
CA SER A 82 19.79 -15.25 20.38
C SER A 82 19.57 -13.78 20.03
N VAL A 83 18.82 -13.50 18.95
CA VAL A 83 18.50 -12.14 18.51
C VAL A 83 17.64 -11.44 19.55
N LEU A 84 16.54 -12.07 19.99
CA LEU A 84 15.66 -11.50 21.01
C LEU A 84 16.44 -11.19 22.29
N LYS A 85 17.30 -12.11 22.75
CA LYS A 85 18.14 -11.90 23.94
C LYS A 85 19.11 -10.72 23.76
N SER A 86 19.78 -10.64 22.61
CA SER A 86 20.73 -9.56 22.32
C SER A 86 20.03 -8.20 22.32
N ARG A 87 18.90 -8.08 21.62
CA ARG A 87 18.14 -6.81 21.54
C ARG A 87 17.54 -6.41 22.88
N SER A 88 17.05 -7.38 23.65
CA SER A 88 16.51 -7.12 24.99
C SER A 88 17.61 -6.62 25.94
N SER A 89 18.80 -7.22 25.88
CA SER A 89 19.94 -6.79 26.70
C SER A 89 20.35 -5.33 26.40
N GLU A 90 20.28 -4.92 25.14
CA GLU A 90 20.53 -3.52 24.75
C GLU A 90 19.52 -2.57 25.40
N VAL A 91 18.22 -2.91 25.37
CA VAL A 91 17.17 -2.11 26.00
C VAL A 91 17.36 -2.01 27.51
N TYR A 92 17.73 -3.11 28.19
CA TYR A 92 18.05 -3.06 29.63
C TYR A 92 19.18 -2.07 29.93
N LEU A 93 20.26 -2.07 29.13
CA LEU A 93 21.39 -1.16 29.31
C LEU A 93 21.02 0.30 29.04
N MET A 94 20.10 0.55 28.10
CA MET A 94 19.59 1.89 27.84
C MET A 94 18.66 2.37 28.97
N ALA A 95 17.79 1.49 29.47
CA ALA A 95 16.84 1.78 30.54
C ALA A 95 17.53 2.18 31.85
N ASP A 96 18.74 1.67 32.11
CA ASP A 96 19.53 1.99 33.30
C ASP A 96 19.95 3.48 33.37
N ARG A 97 19.87 4.20 32.25
CA ARG A 97 20.18 5.63 32.16
C ARG A 97 18.96 6.53 32.38
N LEU A 98 17.76 5.95 32.46
CA LEU A 98 16.52 6.68 32.72
C LEU A 98 16.34 6.97 34.21
N ASP A 99 15.43 7.88 34.54
CA ASP A 99 14.94 8.02 35.91
C ASP A 99 14.19 6.76 36.37
N SER A 100 14.04 6.60 37.68
CA SER A 100 13.46 5.39 38.29
C SER A 100 12.09 5.03 37.73
N TYR A 101 11.23 6.01 37.49
CA TYR A 101 9.86 5.75 37.03
C TYR A 101 9.86 5.21 35.60
N ASN A 102 10.57 5.88 34.69
CA ASN A 102 10.68 5.44 33.30
C ASN A 102 11.44 4.12 33.16
N LYS A 103 12.48 3.92 33.97
CA LYS A 103 13.21 2.64 34.04
C LYS A 103 12.29 1.48 34.40
N ASP A 104 11.47 1.62 35.44
CA ASP A 104 10.56 0.55 35.89
C ASP A 104 9.51 0.21 34.84
N ILE A 105 8.94 1.21 34.16
CA ILE A 105 8.00 0.99 33.04
C ILE A 105 8.65 0.20 31.92
N VAL A 106 9.84 0.61 31.49
CA VAL A 106 10.55 -0.01 30.38
C VAL A 106 10.94 -1.45 30.72
N ILE A 107 11.47 -1.68 31.92
CA ILE A 107 11.88 -3.02 32.38
C ILE A 107 10.67 -3.95 32.46
N ASN A 108 9.56 -3.52 33.09
CA ASN A 108 8.36 -4.34 33.19
C ASN A 108 7.79 -4.69 31.81
N THR A 109 7.75 -3.71 30.90
CA THR A 109 7.28 -3.94 29.52
C THR A 109 8.20 -4.90 28.77
N LEU A 110 9.51 -4.79 28.96
CA LEU A 110 10.49 -5.69 28.35
C LEU A 110 10.35 -7.12 28.90
N ASP A 111 10.16 -7.25 30.21
CA ASP A 111 9.93 -8.52 30.87
C ASP A 111 8.66 -9.20 30.35
N GLU A 112 7.56 -8.46 30.16
CA GLU A 112 6.32 -8.97 29.58
C GLU A 112 6.50 -9.47 28.14
N LEU A 113 7.38 -8.83 27.35
CA LEU A 113 7.66 -9.23 25.97
C LEU A 113 8.51 -10.50 25.88
N VAL A 114 9.50 -10.62 26.76
CA VAL A 114 10.59 -11.60 26.62
C VAL A 114 10.42 -12.81 27.53
N ASN A 115 9.83 -12.65 28.71
CA ASN A 115 9.72 -13.75 29.65
C ASN A 115 8.72 -14.80 29.18
N GLU A 116 9.17 -16.04 29.23
CA GLU A 116 8.40 -17.23 28.89
C GLU A 116 8.56 -18.22 30.04
N ALA A 117 7.45 -18.75 30.55
CA ALA A 117 7.50 -19.81 31.57
C ALA A 117 8.09 -21.11 31.01
N ILE A 118 7.80 -21.39 29.72
CA ILE A 118 8.30 -22.56 28.98
C ILE A 118 8.78 -22.03 27.63
N PRO A 119 10.03 -22.30 27.20
CA PRO A 119 10.51 -21.89 25.88
C PRO A 119 9.59 -22.39 24.76
N PHE A 120 9.30 -21.53 23.78
CA PHE A 120 8.42 -21.90 22.66
C PHE A 120 8.88 -23.15 21.91
N GLU A 121 10.19 -23.34 21.74
CA GLU A 121 10.72 -24.52 21.04
C GLU A 121 10.36 -25.84 21.75
N ASP A 122 10.25 -25.82 23.07
CA ASP A 122 9.90 -26.98 23.90
C ASP A 122 8.40 -27.29 23.86
N GLN A 123 7.58 -26.36 23.34
CA GLN A 123 6.13 -26.53 23.18
C GLN A 123 5.76 -27.16 21.82
N LEU A 124 6.72 -27.27 20.89
CA LEU A 124 6.48 -27.77 19.54
C LEU A 124 6.41 -29.31 19.52
N PRO A 125 5.41 -29.91 18.84
CA PRO A 125 5.36 -31.36 18.64
C PRO A 125 6.63 -31.89 17.95
N MET A 126 7.10 -33.06 18.40
CA MET A 126 8.30 -33.67 17.85
C MET A 126 8.14 -34.04 16.37
N GLU A 127 6.92 -34.39 15.98
CA GLU A 127 6.51 -34.88 14.66
C GLU A 127 6.51 -33.80 13.57
N LEU A 128 6.58 -32.51 13.92
CA LEU A 128 6.64 -31.43 12.94
C LEU A 128 7.93 -31.47 12.13
N ASP A 129 7.83 -31.23 10.83
CA ASP A 129 8.98 -31.09 9.96
C ASP A 129 9.75 -29.79 10.24
N LYS A 130 11.01 -29.75 9.79
CA LYS A 130 11.92 -28.64 10.06
C LYS A 130 11.41 -27.31 9.47
N ILE A 131 10.72 -27.34 8.33
CA ILE A 131 10.24 -26.13 7.66
C ILE A 131 9.08 -25.54 8.46
N THR A 132 8.11 -26.37 8.86
CA THR A 132 7.00 -25.91 9.70
C THR A 132 7.47 -25.44 11.08
N LYS A 133 8.44 -26.12 11.71
CA LYS A 133 9.05 -25.62 12.97
C LYS A 133 9.68 -24.24 12.79
N SER A 134 10.46 -24.04 11.72
CA SER A 134 11.07 -22.76 11.38
C SER A 134 10.02 -21.65 11.16
N GLN A 135 8.94 -21.94 10.40
CA GLN A 135 7.86 -21.00 10.17
C GLN A 135 7.13 -20.62 11.47
N LEU A 136 6.88 -21.58 12.35
CA LEU A 136 6.25 -21.33 13.65
C LEU A 136 7.16 -20.50 14.57
N SER A 137 8.46 -20.81 14.62
CA SER A 137 9.44 -20.00 15.35
C SER A 137 9.48 -18.57 14.82
N GLN A 138 9.45 -18.37 13.51
CA GLN A 138 9.41 -17.04 12.90
C GLN A 138 8.13 -16.28 13.30
N GLN A 139 6.96 -16.93 13.18
CA GLN A 139 5.68 -16.34 13.56
C GLN A 139 5.60 -15.97 15.05
N TYR A 140 6.26 -16.74 15.91
CA TYR A 140 6.29 -16.51 17.34
C TYR A 140 7.28 -15.41 17.75
N TYR A 141 8.53 -15.49 17.28
CA TYR A 141 9.59 -14.60 17.74
C TYR A 141 9.64 -13.26 17.03
N CYS A 142 9.27 -13.16 15.75
CA CYS A 142 9.32 -11.88 15.03
C CYS A 142 8.47 -10.79 15.69
N PRO A 143 7.22 -11.04 16.12
CA PRO A 143 6.44 -10.03 16.85
C PRO A 143 7.13 -9.54 18.14
N LYS A 144 7.77 -10.45 18.89
CA LYS A 144 8.53 -10.09 20.10
C LYS A 144 9.73 -9.23 19.80
N ILE A 145 10.54 -9.61 18.80
CA ILE A 145 11.71 -8.84 18.35
C ILE A 145 11.28 -7.43 17.92
N ASN A 146 10.18 -7.32 17.17
CA ASN A 146 9.63 -6.03 16.75
C ASN A 146 9.13 -5.20 17.94
N GLY A 147 8.53 -5.83 18.94
CA GLY A 147 8.14 -5.19 20.19
C GLY A 147 9.35 -4.59 20.92
N VAL A 148 10.43 -5.36 21.04
CA VAL A 148 11.69 -4.91 21.66
C VAL A 148 12.32 -3.76 20.88
N GLU A 149 12.33 -3.80 19.55
CA GLU A 149 12.85 -2.69 18.72
C GLU A 149 12.01 -1.41 18.86
N LYS A 150 10.68 -1.52 18.96
CA LYS A 150 9.81 -0.37 19.26
C LYS A 150 10.10 0.20 20.65
N LEU A 151 10.27 -0.67 21.64
CA LEU A 151 10.61 -0.27 23.00
C LEU A 151 11.98 0.44 23.05
N ARG A 152 12.98 -0.07 22.31
CA ARG A 152 14.28 0.57 22.13
C ARG A 152 14.15 1.98 21.53
N GLY A 153 13.31 2.14 20.52
CA GLY A 153 12.99 3.44 19.92
C GLY A 153 12.37 4.41 20.92
N TYR A 154 11.43 3.93 21.74
CA TYR A 154 10.83 4.71 22.83
C TYR A 154 11.86 5.13 23.89
N VAL A 155 12.70 4.21 24.36
CA VAL A 155 13.77 4.53 25.33
C VAL A 155 14.73 5.57 24.76
N SER A 156 15.08 5.46 23.48
CA SER A 156 15.95 6.43 22.80
C SER A 156 15.34 7.83 22.78
N GLN A 157 14.01 7.95 22.71
CA GLN A 157 13.31 9.25 22.79
C GLN A 157 13.32 9.83 24.21
N LEU A 158 13.24 8.99 25.24
CA LEU A 158 13.29 9.43 26.64
C LEU A 158 14.69 9.90 27.08
N LEU A 159 15.74 9.44 26.41
CA LEU A 159 17.13 9.82 26.71
C LEU A 159 17.57 11.12 26.03
N ASN A 160 16.79 11.63 25.07
CA ASN A 160 17.05 12.89 24.37
C ASN A 160 16.24 14.04 24.98
#